data_AF-A0A403M9N8-F1
#
_entry.id   AF-A0A403M9N8-F1
#
_cell.length_a   1.000
_cell.length_b   1.000
_cell.length_c   1.000
_cell.angle_alpha   90.00
_cell.angle_beta   90.00
_cell.angle_gamma   90.00
#
_symmetry.space_group_name_H-M   'P 1'
#
loop_
_entity.id
_entity.type
_entity.pdbx_description
1 polymer ?
#
loop_
_entity_poly.entity_id
_entity_poly.type
_entity_poly.pdbx_seq_one_letter_code
_entity_poly.pdbx_strand_id
1 'polypeptide(L)'
;MLNTVKISSCELINADCLEFIRSLPENSVDLIVTDPPYFKVKPEGWDNQWKGDDDYLKWLDQCLAQFWRVLQPAGSLYLFCGHRLASDIEIMMRERFSVLNHIIWAKPSGRWNGCNKESLRAYFPATERILFAEHYQGPYRPKDAGYAAKGSALKQHVMAPLISYFRDARAALGITAKQIA
;
A
#
# COMPACT_ATOMS: atom_id res chain seq x y z
N MET A 1 3.50 -22.24 18.14
CA MET A 1 2.74 -21.39 19.09
C MET A 1 3.30 -21.60 20.50
N LEU A 2 4.49 -21.06 20.78
CA LEU A 2 5.02 -20.97 22.15
C LEU A 2 4.59 -19.60 22.69
N ASN A 3 4.02 -19.54 23.90
CA ASN A 3 3.64 -18.30 24.61
C ASN A 3 2.30 -17.62 24.23
N THR A 4 1.30 -18.34 23.72
CA THR A 4 -0.08 -17.81 23.61
C THR A 4 -0.71 -17.70 25.00
N VAL A 5 -1.32 -16.56 25.33
CA VAL A 5 -1.95 -16.32 26.64
C VAL A 5 -3.39 -15.83 26.44
N LYS A 6 -4.33 -16.41 27.19
CA LYS A 6 -5.71 -15.89 27.28
C LYS A 6 -5.80 -14.93 28.45
N ILE A 7 -6.20 -13.70 28.17
CA ILE A 7 -6.43 -12.64 29.17
C ILE A 7 -7.93 -12.31 29.13
N SER A 8 -8.69 -12.89 30.04
CA SER A 8 -10.17 -12.77 30.05
C SER A 8 -10.78 -13.27 28.72
N SER A 9 -11.42 -12.38 27.95
CA SER A 9 -11.97 -12.66 26.62
C SER A 9 -11.00 -12.32 25.46
N CYS A 10 -9.76 -11.96 25.78
CA CYS A 10 -8.71 -11.64 24.80
C CYS A 10 -7.75 -12.83 24.65
N GLU A 11 -7.34 -13.10 23.41
CA GLU A 11 -6.30 -14.07 23.10
C GLU A 11 -5.08 -13.34 22.53
N LEU A 12 -3.95 -13.46 23.21
CA LEU A 12 -2.67 -12.92 22.75
C LEU A 12 -1.87 -14.02 22.08
N ILE A 13 -1.54 -13.83 20.81
CA ILE A 13 -0.94 -14.85 19.96
C ILE A 13 0.48 -14.42 19.59
N ASN A 14 1.47 -15.24 19.98
CA ASN A 14 2.85 -15.03 19.58
C ASN A 14 3.15 -15.80 18.28
N ALA A 15 3.11 -15.08 17.17
CA ALA A 15 3.38 -15.59 15.83
C ALA A 15 3.84 -14.47 14.90
N ASP A 16 4.40 -14.85 13.75
CA ASP A 16 4.48 -13.92 12.62
C ASP A 16 3.07 -13.53 12.18
N CYS A 17 2.82 -12.23 12.02
CA CYS A 17 1.47 -11.73 11.78
C CYS A 17 0.91 -12.14 10.40
N LEU A 18 1.76 -12.22 9.37
CA LEU A 18 1.38 -12.63 8.03
C LEU A 18 1.10 -14.13 7.97
N GLU A 19 1.86 -14.94 8.70
CA GLU A 19 1.58 -16.39 8.78
C GLU A 19 0.31 -16.66 9.61
N PHE A 20 0.14 -15.97 10.74
CA PHE A 20 -1.02 -16.18 11.59
C PHE A 20 -2.34 -15.76 10.91
N ILE A 21 -2.38 -14.58 10.28
CA ILE A 21 -3.62 -14.10 9.66
C ILE A 21 -4.12 -15.01 8.53
N ARG A 22 -3.23 -15.75 7.86
CA ARG A 22 -3.59 -16.75 6.85
C ARG A 22 -4.39 -17.92 7.44
N SER A 23 -4.22 -18.21 8.73
CA SER A 23 -4.96 -19.26 9.41
C SER A 23 -6.39 -18.86 9.80
N LEU A 24 -6.71 -17.56 9.79
CA LEU A 24 -8.04 -17.07 10.14
C LEU A 24 -9.03 -17.35 9.00
N PRO A 25 -10.30 -17.66 9.30
CA PRO A 25 -11.33 -17.81 8.27
C PRO A 25 -11.57 -16.51 7.50
N GLU A 26 -12.18 -16.62 6.32
CA GLU A 26 -12.63 -15.44 5.57
C GLU A 26 -13.82 -14.80 6.29
N ASN A 27 -14.00 -13.48 6.17
CA ASN A 27 -15.12 -12.75 6.76
C ASN A 27 -15.34 -13.06 8.26
N SER A 28 -14.27 -13.19 9.05
CA SER A 28 -14.35 -13.58 10.45
C SER A 28 -14.09 -12.42 11.42
N VAL A 29 -13.70 -11.25 10.92
CA VAL A 29 -13.28 -10.10 11.74
C VAL A 29 -14.17 -8.88 11.44
N ASP A 30 -14.79 -8.31 12.47
CA ASP A 30 -15.62 -7.10 12.35
C ASP A 30 -14.78 -5.81 12.29
N LEU A 31 -13.68 -5.76 13.04
CA LEU A 31 -12.82 -4.57 13.15
C LEU A 31 -11.34 -4.98 13.19
N ILE A 32 -10.56 -4.40 12.30
CA ILE A 32 -9.09 -4.48 12.32
C ILE A 32 -8.55 -3.13 12.76
N VAL A 33 -7.76 -3.11 13.84
CA VAL A 33 -6.97 -1.94 14.25
C VAL A 33 -5.52 -2.37 14.27
N THR A 34 -4.68 -1.72 13.48
CA THR A 34 -3.29 -2.14 13.31
C THR A 34 -2.33 -0.94 13.25
N ASP A 35 -1.20 -1.11 13.93
CA ASP A 35 -0.07 -0.19 13.96
C ASP A 35 1.18 -0.91 13.43
N PRO A 36 1.29 -1.06 12.09
CA PRO A 36 2.44 -1.71 11.48
C PRO A 36 3.72 -0.87 11.66
N PRO A 37 4.91 -1.47 11.46
CA PRO A 37 6.17 -0.73 11.50
C PRO A 37 6.17 0.45 10.51
N TYR A 38 6.75 1.59 10.88
CA TYR A 38 6.73 2.81 10.06
C TYR A 38 7.96 2.95 9.14
N PHE A 39 8.79 1.92 9.10
CA PHE A 39 10.01 1.80 8.30
C PHE A 39 11.08 2.83 8.64
N LYS A 40 12.14 2.37 9.31
CA LYS A 40 13.32 3.17 9.74
C LYS A 40 12.97 4.29 10.74
N VAL A 41 11.99 4.07 11.60
CA VAL A 41 11.67 4.98 12.72
C VAL A 41 12.38 4.57 14.01
N LYS A 42 12.50 3.27 14.26
CA LYS A 42 13.22 2.67 15.39
C LYS A 42 14.48 1.98 14.90
N PRO A 43 15.59 1.99 15.66
CA PRO A 43 16.84 1.29 15.30
C PRO A 43 16.76 -0.23 15.60
N GLU A 44 15.58 -0.82 15.47
CA GLU A 44 15.33 -2.23 15.81
C GLU A 44 15.22 -3.09 14.55
N GLY A 45 15.59 -4.37 14.65
CA GLY A 45 15.61 -5.28 13.50
C GLY A 45 14.25 -5.42 12.80
N TRP A 46 13.14 -5.38 13.56
CA TRP A 46 11.79 -5.50 13.03
C TRP A 46 11.32 -4.27 12.23
N ASP A 47 11.89 -3.09 12.46
CA ASP A 47 11.54 -1.83 11.76
C ASP A 47 12.54 -1.46 10.64
N ASN A 48 13.66 -2.18 10.54
CA ASN A 48 14.73 -1.98 9.56
C ASN A 48 14.91 -3.15 8.59
N GLN A 49 13.96 -4.08 8.55
CA GLN A 49 14.06 -5.28 7.71
C GLN A 49 13.97 -5.01 6.20
N TRP A 50 13.43 -3.87 5.78
CA TRP A 50 13.23 -3.53 4.37
C TRP A 50 14.38 -2.72 3.78
N LYS A 51 14.70 -2.95 2.51
CA LYS A 51 15.80 -2.25 1.83
C LYS A 51 15.43 -0.81 1.44
N GLY A 52 14.18 -0.59 1.06
CA GLY A 52 13.65 0.69 0.59
C GLY A 52 12.13 0.75 0.68
N ASP A 53 11.57 1.89 0.29
CA ASP A 53 10.12 2.16 0.39
C ASP A 53 9.29 1.12 -0.38
N ASP A 54 9.70 0.75 -1.60
CA ASP A 54 9.01 -0.27 -2.42
C ASP A 54 8.92 -1.63 -1.73
N ASP A 55 9.95 -2.02 -0.99
CA ASP A 55 10.03 -3.31 -0.30
C ASP A 55 9.09 -3.34 0.91
N TYR A 56 9.05 -2.23 1.66
CA TYR A 56 8.09 -2.03 2.74
C TYR A 56 6.65 -1.99 2.23
N LEU A 57 6.38 -1.24 1.15
CA LEU A 57 5.06 -1.13 0.56
C LEU A 57 4.56 -2.48 0.01
N LYS A 58 5.44 -3.30 -0.57
CA LYS A 58 5.10 -4.68 -1.00
C LYS A 58 4.71 -5.57 0.18
N TRP A 59 5.43 -5.47 1.30
CA TRP A 59 5.09 -6.21 2.50
C TRP A 59 3.73 -5.75 3.05
N LEU A 60 3.48 -4.45 3.11
CA LEU A 60 2.22 -3.91 3.59
C LEU A 60 1.04 -4.29 2.67
N ASP A 61 1.24 -4.35 1.36
CA ASP A 61 0.22 -4.84 0.42
C ASP A 61 -0.16 -6.31 0.69
N GLN A 62 0.80 -7.16 1.07
CA GLN A 62 0.51 -8.53 1.49
C GLN A 62 -0.36 -8.56 2.76
N CYS A 63 -0.09 -7.67 3.72
CA CYS A 63 -0.93 -7.52 4.90
C CYS A 63 -2.34 -7.06 4.52
N LEU A 64 -2.47 -6.04 3.68
CA LEU A 64 -3.76 -5.52 3.22
C LEU A 64 -4.58 -6.56 2.45
N ALA A 65 -3.93 -7.42 1.66
CA ALA A 65 -4.59 -8.55 1.00
C ALA A 65 -5.20 -9.53 2.02
N GLN A 66 -4.50 -9.82 3.11
CA GLN A 66 -5.03 -10.69 4.17
C GLN A 66 -6.09 -9.98 5.01
N PHE A 67 -5.93 -8.69 5.32
CA PHE A 67 -6.96 -7.90 5.99
C PHE A 67 -8.25 -7.90 5.20
N TRP A 68 -8.17 -7.74 3.87
CA TRP A 68 -9.35 -7.78 3.00
C TRP A 68 -10.06 -9.13 3.09
N ARG A 69 -9.31 -10.24 3.05
CA ARG A 69 -9.88 -11.59 3.12
C ARG A 69 -10.60 -11.88 4.44
N VAL A 70 -10.03 -11.47 5.58
CA VAL A 70 -10.58 -11.81 6.90
C VAL A 70 -11.63 -10.82 7.39
N LEU A 71 -11.63 -9.60 6.88
CA LEU A 71 -12.58 -8.57 7.27
C LEU A 71 -13.96 -8.89 6.72
N GLN A 72 -15.01 -8.72 7.52
CA GLN A 72 -16.39 -8.91 7.09
C GLN A 72 -16.82 -7.82 6.09
N PRO A 73 -17.88 -8.06 5.28
CA PRO A 73 -18.39 -7.07 4.32
C PRO A 73 -18.88 -5.76 4.95
N ALA A 74 -19.27 -5.78 6.24
CA ALA A 74 -19.64 -4.60 7.02
C ALA A 74 -18.52 -4.17 7.99
N GLY A 75 -17.33 -4.77 7.85
CA GLY A 75 -16.20 -4.55 8.73
C GLY A 75 -15.43 -3.27 8.44
N SER A 76 -14.68 -2.83 9.44
CA SER A 76 -13.88 -1.61 9.43
C SER A 76 -12.39 -1.89 9.63
N LEU A 77 -11.53 -1.06 9.02
CA LEU A 77 -10.07 -1.12 9.13
C LEU A 77 -9.51 0.25 9.54
N TYR A 78 -8.75 0.28 10.63
CA TYR A 78 -7.90 1.40 11.03
C TYR A 78 -6.44 1.01 10.89
N LEU A 79 -5.73 1.71 10.02
CA LEU A 79 -4.31 1.51 9.74
C LEU A 79 -3.53 2.75 10.16
N PHE A 80 -2.73 2.61 11.21
CA PHE A 80 -1.81 3.67 11.64
C PHE A 80 -0.59 3.71 10.71
N CYS A 81 -0.09 4.91 10.42
CA CYS A 81 1.10 5.09 9.61
C CYS A 81 1.83 6.41 9.89
N GLY A 82 3.13 6.39 9.56
CA GLY A 82 3.97 7.59 9.58
C GLY A 82 3.62 8.57 8.45
N HIS A 83 3.79 9.87 8.71
CA HIS A 83 3.53 10.94 7.75
C HIS A 83 4.27 10.81 6.40
N ARG A 84 5.46 10.18 6.36
CA ARG A 84 6.30 10.11 5.15
C ARG A 84 5.66 9.30 4.03
N LEU A 85 5.10 8.14 4.35
CA LEU A 85 4.53 7.18 3.39
C LEU A 85 3.01 7.16 3.39
N ALA A 86 2.36 8.04 4.17
CA ALA A 86 0.91 8.03 4.33
C ALA A 86 0.16 8.11 2.99
N SER A 87 0.62 8.93 2.05
CA SER A 87 0.00 9.07 0.73
C SER A 87 0.12 7.80 -0.12
N ASP A 88 1.30 7.17 -0.14
CA ASP A 88 1.53 5.94 -0.91
C ASP A 88 0.72 4.78 -0.35
N ILE A 89 0.65 4.69 0.98
CA ILE A 89 -0.18 3.70 1.69
C ILE A 89 -1.66 3.95 1.39
N GLU A 90 -2.13 5.19 1.41
CA GLU A 90 -3.52 5.52 1.10
C GLU A 90 -3.89 5.13 -0.34
N ILE A 91 -3.02 5.43 -1.31
CA ILE A 91 -3.23 5.05 -2.71
C ILE A 91 -3.33 3.53 -2.85
N MET A 92 -2.42 2.79 -2.21
CA MET A 92 -2.43 1.32 -2.20
C MET A 92 -3.68 0.76 -1.52
N MET A 93 -4.08 1.32 -0.38
CA MET A 93 -5.24 0.89 0.39
C MET A 93 -6.54 1.07 -0.38
N ARG A 94 -6.66 2.15 -1.18
CA ARG A 94 -7.79 2.40 -2.10
C ARG A 94 -7.93 1.35 -3.20
N GLU A 95 -6.92 0.51 -3.44
CA GLU A 95 -7.04 -0.61 -4.39
C GLU A 95 -7.87 -1.79 -3.84
N ARG A 96 -8.04 -1.86 -2.52
CA ARG A 96 -8.70 -2.99 -1.83
C ARG A 96 -9.89 -2.54 -0.98
N PHE A 97 -9.85 -1.34 -0.44
CA PHE A 97 -10.81 -0.82 0.53
C PHE A 97 -11.39 0.53 0.10
N SER A 98 -12.57 0.85 0.62
CA SER A 98 -13.15 2.19 0.49
C SER A 98 -12.62 3.05 1.65
N VAL A 99 -11.63 3.90 1.37
CA VAL A 99 -11.06 4.80 2.38
C VAL A 99 -12.07 5.91 2.70
N LEU A 100 -12.52 5.93 3.95
CA LEU A 100 -13.53 6.86 4.45
C LEU A 100 -12.91 8.13 5.02
N ASN A 101 -11.86 7.98 5.83
CA ASN A 101 -11.20 9.11 6.47
C ASN A 101 -9.68 8.96 6.52
N HIS A 102 -9.01 10.10 6.33
CA HIS A 102 -7.60 10.27 6.66
C HIS A 102 -7.52 11.07 7.96
N ILE A 103 -7.40 10.37 9.09
CA ILE A 103 -7.39 10.96 10.42
C ILE A 103 -5.96 11.42 10.74
N ILE A 104 -5.84 12.63 11.29
CA ILE A 104 -4.56 13.21 11.72
C ILE A 104 -4.53 13.18 13.24
N TRP A 105 -3.64 12.36 13.80
CA TRP A 105 -3.43 12.36 15.24
C TRP A 105 -2.39 13.41 15.62
N ALA A 106 -2.85 14.52 16.19
CA ALA A 106 -2.00 15.54 16.80
C ALA A 106 -1.59 15.09 18.20
N LYS A 107 -0.33 14.67 18.34
CA LYS A 107 0.19 14.20 19.62
C LYS A 107 0.46 15.42 20.53
N PRO A 108 0.03 15.39 21.80
CA PRO A 108 0.18 16.53 22.71
C PRO A 108 1.64 16.80 23.10
N SER A 109 2.49 15.77 23.04
CA SER A 109 3.91 15.84 23.38
C SER A 109 4.73 14.84 22.56
N GLY A 110 5.99 15.16 22.31
CA GLY A 110 6.92 14.22 21.67
C GLY A 110 8.28 14.83 21.36
N ARG A 111 9.07 14.15 20.53
CA ARG A 111 10.49 14.49 20.28
C ARG A 111 10.72 15.90 19.76
N TRP A 112 9.75 16.50 19.06
CA TRP A 112 9.86 17.88 18.57
C TRP A 112 10.07 18.91 19.68
N ASN A 113 9.65 18.61 20.92
CA ASN A 113 9.88 19.51 22.05
C ASN A 113 11.37 19.70 22.37
N GLY A 114 12.21 18.72 22.02
CA GLY A 114 13.66 18.77 22.24
C GLY A 114 14.46 19.24 21.02
N CYS A 115 13.80 19.65 19.94
CA CYS A 115 14.48 20.06 18.71
C CYS A 115 14.79 21.55 18.69
N ASN A 116 15.99 21.91 18.22
CA ASN A 116 16.31 23.30 17.89
C ASN A 116 15.61 23.66 16.56
N LYS A 117 14.53 24.45 16.64
CA LYS A 117 13.64 24.71 15.50
C LYS A 117 14.36 25.43 14.35
N GLU A 118 15.28 26.33 14.69
CA GLU A 118 16.04 27.14 13.74
C GLU A 118 17.04 26.31 12.93
N SER A 119 17.51 25.18 13.48
CA SER A 119 18.40 24.25 12.80
C SER A 119 17.70 23.29 11.83
N LEU A 120 16.36 23.23 11.87
CA LEU A 120 15.60 22.28 11.06
C LEU A 120 15.39 22.81 9.64
N ARG A 121 15.67 21.96 8.65
CA ARG A 121 15.35 22.21 7.23
C ARG A 121 13.86 22.05 6.91
N ALA A 122 13.08 21.43 7.79
CA ALA A 122 11.65 21.21 7.64
C ALA A 122 10.97 21.16 9.02
N TYR A 123 9.65 21.40 9.08
CA TYR A 123 8.90 21.25 10.31
C TYR A 123 9.04 19.84 10.88
N PHE A 124 9.27 19.73 12.19
CA PHE A 124 9.36 18.43 12.83
C PHE A 124 7.99 17.74 12.79
N PRO A 125 7.93 16.45 12.43
CA PRO A 125 6.67 15.71 12.41
C PRO A 125 6.12 15.52 13.83
N ALA A 126 5.11 16.31 14.19
CA ALA A 126 4.39 16.23 15.46
C ALA A 126 3.08 15.43 15.39
N THR A 127 2.83 14.77 14.26
CA THR A 127 1.56 14.13 13.94
C THR A 127 1.77 12.73 13.38
N GLU A 128 0.79 11.86 13.60
CA GLU A 128 0.65 10.56 12.94
C GLU A 128 -0.59 10.56 12.05
N ARG A 129 -0.71 9.53 11.20
CA ARG A 129 -1.87 9.34 10.33
C ARG A 129 -2.55 8.03 10.69
N ILE A 130 -3.87 8.03 10.58
CA ILE A 130 -4.69 6.83 10.72
C ILE A 130 -5.63 6.81 9.51
N LEU A 131 -5.46 5.81 8.66
CA LEU A 131 -6.32 5.58 7.52
C LEU A 131 -7.48 4.71 7.98
N PHE A 132 -8.69 5.25 7.91
CA PHE A 132 -9.92 4.55 8.21
C PHE A 132 -10.63 4.17 6.92
N ALA A 133 -10.91 2.88 6.75
CA ALA A 133 -11.64 2.35 5.61
C ALA A 133 -12.65 1.30 5.99
N GLU A 134 -13.61 1.09 5.09
CA GLU A 134 -14.55 -0.01 5.13
C GLU A 134 -14.23 -1.06 4.06
N HIS A 135 -14.82 -2.24 4.22
CA HIS A 135 -14.79 -3.26 3.20
C HIS A 135 -15.53 -2.79 1.93
N TYR A 136 -15.00 -3.11 0.75
CA TYR A 136 -15.68 -2.86 -0.51
C TYR A 136 -16.75 -3.95 -0.75
N GLN A 137 -18.00 -3.58 -1.06
CA GLN A 137 -19.09 -4.54 -1.32
C GLN A 137 -19.05 -5.17 -2.74
N GLY A 138 -18.03 -4.92 -3.54
CA GLY A 138 -17.85 -5.53 -4.87
C GLY A 138 -16.74 -6.58 -4.91
N PRO A 139 -16.70 -7.44 -5.94
CA PRO A 139 -15.62 -8.41 -6.10
C PRO A 139 -14.28 -7.66 -6.14
N TYR A 140 -13.29 -8.14 -5.38
CA TYR A 140 -11.91 -7.68 -5.49
C TYR A 140 -11.52 -7.75 -6.97
N ARG A 141 -11.28 -6.58 -7.57
CA ARG A 141 -10.67 -6.47 -8.89
C ARG A 141 -9.21 -6.18 -8.60
N PRO A 142 -8.30 -7.17 -8.71
CA PRO A 142 -6.89 -6.84 -8.80
C PRO A 142 -6.72 -5.74 -9.86
N LYS A 143 -5.66 -4.93 -9.76
CA LYS A 143 -5.18 -4.20 -10.95
C LYS A 143 -4.77 -5.24 -11.98
N ASP A 144 -5.75 -5.82 -12.65
CA ASP A 144 -5.52 -6.71 -13.75
C ASP A 144 -4.74 -5.89 -14.77
N ALA A 145 -3.69 -6.51 -15.28
CA ALA A 145 -3.07 -6.15 -16.53
C ALA A 145 -4.10 -5.91 -17.66
N GLY A 146 -5.39 -6.23 -17.48
CA GLY A 146 -6.51 -5.91 -18.34
C GLY A 146 -6.62 -4.45 -18.79
N TYR A 147 -6.44 -3.42 -17.94
CA TYR A 147 -6.51 -2.03 -18.45
C TYR A 147 -5.29 -1.70 -19.32
N ALA A 148 -4.09 -2.05 -18.89
CA ALA A 148 -2.86 -1.83 -19.65
C ALA A 148 -2.82 -2.67 -20.95
N ALA A 149 -3.34 -3.89 -20.91
CA ALA A 149 -3.44 -4.81 -22.05
C ALA A 149 -4.55 -4.36 -23.01
N LYS A 150 -5.74 -3.99 -22.52
CA LYS A 150 -6.80 -3.39 -23.35
C LYS A 150 -6.35 -2.06 -23.94
N GLY A 151 -5.63 -1.24 -23.17
CA GLY A 151 -5.02 0.01 -23.63
C GLY A 151 -3.96 -0.22 -24.71
N SER A 152 -3.09 -1.22 -24.53
CA SER A 152 -2.09 -1.61 -25.53
C SER A 152 -2.74 -2.16 -26.79
N ALA A 153 -3.75 -3.03 -26.67
CA ALA A 153 -4.50 -3.59 -27.79
C ALA A 153 -5.26 -2.49 -28.57
N LEU A 154 -5.92 -1.58 -27.85
CA LEU A 154 -6.62 -0.45 -28.47
C LEU A 154 -5.64 0.48 -29.18
N LYS A 155 -4.49 0.79 -28.57
CA LYS A 155 -3.44 1.61 -29.22
C LYS A 155 -2.91 0.93 -30.48
N GLN A 156 -2.65 -0.38 -30.45
CA GLN A 156 -2.21 -1.12 -31.65
C GLN A 156 -3.25 -1.04 -32.77
N HIS A 157 -4.54 -1.13 -32.45
CA HIS A 157 -5.62 -1.04 -33.42
C HIS A 157 -5.79 0.39 -33.99
N VAL A 158 -5.92 1.39 -33.11
CA VAL A 158 -6.14 2.79 -33.51
C VAL A 158 -4.93 3.36 -34.27
N MET A 159 -3.71 2.99 -33.86
CA MET A 159 -2.49 3.50 -34.48
C MET A 159 -2.06 2.68 -35.70
N ALA A 160 -2.73 1.56 -36.04
CA ALA A 160 -2.36 0.71 -37.16
C ALA A 160 -2.21 1.47 -38.50
N PRO A 161 -3.10 2.42 -38.88
CA PRO A 161 -2.94 3.17 -40.12
C PRO A 161 -1.67 4.04 -40.12
N LEU A 162 -1.37 4.70 -39.01
CA LEU A 162 -0.16 5.52 -38.85
C LEU A 162 1.11 4.66 -38.85
N ILE A 163 1.07 3.52 -38.15
CA ILE A 163 2.19 2.57 -38.11
C ILE A 163 2.48 2.03 -39.51
N SER A 164 1.44 1.70 -40.30
CA SER A 164 1.61 1.28 -41.70
C SER A 164 2.22 2.41 -42.52
N TYR A 165 1.64 3.62 -42.46
CA TYR A 165 2.13 4.78 -43.20
C TYR A 165 3.63 5.04 -42.95
N PHE A 166 4.06 5.09 -41.68
CA PHE A 166 5.47 5.33 -41.36
C PHE A 166 6.38 4.16 -41.78
N ARG A 167 5.89 2.92 -41.72
CA ARG A 167 6.64 1.74 -42.19
C ARG A 167 6.85 1.80 -43.70
N ASP A 168 5.79 2.11 -44.45
CA ASP A 168 5.78 2.14 -45.90
C ASP A 168 6.60 3.33 -46.42
N ALA A 169 6.45 4.50 -45.80
CA ALA A 169 7.27 5.67 -46.09
C ALA A 169 8.77 5.42 -45.84
N ARG A 170 9.11 4.74 -44.73
CA ARG A 170 10.50 4.37 -44.45
C ARG A 170 11.07 3.40 -45.49
N ALA A 171 10.27 2.42 -45.91
CA ALA A 171 10.66 1.46 -46.95
C ALA A 171 10.88 2.16 -48.30
N ALA A 172 9.98 3.08 -48.69
CA ALA A 172 10.09 3.85 -49.92
C ALA A 172 11.34 4.75 -49.97
N LEU A 173 11.75 5.28 -48.81
CA LEU A 173 12.95 6.12 -48.69
C LEU A 173 14.25 5.30 -48.56
N GLY A 174 14.18 3.98 -48.40
CA GLY A 174 15.36 3.12 -48.21
C GLY A 174 16.12 3.37 -46.90
N ILE A 175 15.48 4.03 -45.92
CA ILE A 175 16.13 4.43 -44.67
C ILE A 175 16.01 3.28 -43.66
N THR A 176 17.14 2.89 -43.07
CA THR A 176 17.17 1.86 -42.02
C THR A 176 16.77 2.44 -40.67
N ALA A 177 16.23 1.60 -39.77
CA ALA A 177 15.85 2.04 -38.42
C ALA A 177 17.02 2.69 -37.64
N LYS A 178 18.26 2.26 -37.93
CA LYS A 178 19.49 2.77 -37.31
C LYS A 178 19.86 4.20 -37.76
N GLN A 179 19.29 4.67 -38.87
CA GLN A 179 19.52 6.03 -39.37
C GLN A 179 18.47 7.04 -38.85
N ILE A 180 17.45 6.57 -38.12
CA ILE A 180 16.35 7.37 -37.57
C ILE A 180 16.49 7.55 -36.05
N ALA A 181 17.25 6.66 -35.38
CA ALA A 181 17.58 6.73 -33.96
C ALA A 181 18.81 7.63 -33.74
#